data_AF-A0A5S3Y2J3-F1
#
_entry.id   AF-A0A5S3Y2J3-F1
#
_cell.length_a   1.000
_cell.length_b   1.000
_cell.length_c   1.000
_cell.angle_alpha   90.00
_cell.angle_beta   90.00
_cell.angle_gamma   90.00
#
_symmetry.space_group_name_H-M   'P 1'
#
loop_
_entity.id
_entity.type
_entity.pdbx_description
1 polymer ?
#
loop_
_entity_poly.entity_id
_entity_poly.type
_entity_poly.pdbx_seq_one_letter_code
_entity_poly.pdbx_strand_id
1 'polypeptide(L)'
;MKCEAPPLVVSGALVKQESSYFFKGVPFTGVAIFTESGVVVSKKQFFNGEILGEYNFPYIDIKGLELLDSIIDEKWDGNLQLFHEGKPFNGVVYEIAYDWVCDVRCIIEGWELDGLSQHFQKHDCYSELIYGAGPIQYEYIWNEPSVLSYYKVKVQAGDKRSLKLSFNKENKLRGIYIYKSIDDIFSLNAKVDDSPLKITSFSDIKKLLSDNVIELSLQDVTDVKFTELLPSLLEFPVNTLLVSNISWGVLYELKKHAWLELEELSFHHLVNLTLDEVISFRNDNFKKVKILYKLKLY
;
A
#
# COMPACT_ATOMS: atom_id res chain seq x y z
N MET A 1 -0.60 5.30 14.14
CA MET A 1 -0.68 4.16 13.21
C MET A 1 0.56 3.31 13.47
N LYS A 2 0.46 1.99 13.69
CA LYS A 2 1.59 1.12 14.11
C LYS A 2 2.44 0.60 12.93
N CYS A 3 2.34 1.26 11.79
CA CYS A 3 2.86 0.80 10.52
C CYS A 3 4.07 1.67 10.20
N GLU A 4 5.25 1.23 10.62
CA GLU A 4 6.50 1.94 10.34
C GLU A 4 7.36 1.12 9.39
N ALA A 5 7.93 1.78 8.39
CA ALA A 5 8.93 1.21 7.51
C ALA A 5 10.27 1.95 7.73
N PRO A 6 11.02 1.59 8.79
CA PRO A 6 12.29 2.23 9.07
C PRO A 6 13.27 2.01 7.92
N PRO A 7 14.30 2.86 7.76
CA PRO A 7 15.41 2.56 6.86
C PRO A 7 16.26 1.41 7.42
N LEU A 8 16.80 0.56 6.54
CA LEU A 8 17.57 -0.62 6.91
C LEU A 8 18.99 -0.61 6.34
N VAL A 9 19.96 -0.96 7.18
CA VAL A 9 21.38 -1.06 6.81
C VAL A 9 21.98 -2.36 7.33
N VAL A 10 23.09 -2.79 6.75
CA VAL A 10 23.94 -3.82 7.37
C VAL A 10 24.77 -3.17 8.46
N SER A 11 24.97 -3.83 9.60
CA SER A 11 25.68 -3.27 10.75
C SER A 11 27.09 -2.78 10.43
N GLY A 12 27.77 -3.40 9.46
CA GLY A 12 29.10 -2.99 8.99
C GLY A 12 29.15 -1.61 8.32
N ALA A 13 28.00 -1.08 7.90
CA ALA A 13 27.89 0.27 7.36
C ALA A 13 27.81 1.36 8.44
N LEU A 14 27.60 0.97 9.70
CA LEU A 14 27.53 1.90 10.81
C LEU A 14 28.93 2.18 11.38
N VAL A 15 29.23 3.46 11.59
CA VAL A 15 30.44 3.90 12.27
C VAL A 15 30.09 4.18 13.73
N LYS A 16 30.74 3.45 14.65
CA LYS A 16 30.63 3.73 16.08
C LYS A 16 31.57 4.87 16.46
N GLN A 17 31.02 5.93 17.05
CA GLN A 17 31.80 7.02 17.65
C GLN A 17 31.33 7.18 19.10
N GLU A 18 32.25 7.01 20.05
CA GLU A 18 31.92 6.97 21.47
C GLU A 18 30.81 5.94 21.77
N SER A 19 29.66 6.38 22.26
CA SER A 19 28.47 5.56 22.55
C SER A 19 27.42 5.54 21.42
N SER A 20 27.63 6.28 20.33
CA SER A 20 26.62 6.50 19.29
C SER A 20 27.01 5.89 17.94
N TYR A 21 26.01 5.50 17.15
CA TYR A 21 26.17 4.91 15.83
C TYR A 21 25.73 5.88 14.74
N PHE A 22 26.56 6.00 13.70
CA PHE A 22 26.35 6.93 12.60
C PHE A 22 26.30 6.17 11.27
N PHE A 23 25.41 6.61 10.38
CA PHE A 23 25.38 6.16 8.99
C PHE A 23 25.61 7.38 8.09
N LYS A 24 26.63 7.31 7.21
CA LYS A 24 27.01 8.42 6.31
C LYS A 24 27.14 9.77 7.04
N GLY A 25 27.66 9.76 8.26
CA GLY A 25 27.95 10.96 9.07
C GLY A 25 26.79 11.50 9.91
N VAL A 26 25.61 10.88 9.88
CA VAL A 26 24.42 11.30 10.65
C VAL A 26 24.09 10.25 11.71
N PRO A 27 23.68 10.64 12.95
CA PRO A 27 23.19 9.69 13.95
C PRO A 27 22.08 8.81 13.37
N PHE A 28 22.25 7.49 13.47
CA PHE A 28 21.37 6.57 12.75
C PHE A 28 20.03 6.37 13.47
N THR A 29 18.93 6.47 12.71
CA THR A 29 17.58 6.10 13.14
C THR A 29 17.03 5.11 12.13
N GLY A 30 16.71 3.89 12.55
CA GLY A 30 16.32 2.81 11.66
C GLY A 30 16.61 1.43 12.23
N VAL A 31 16.85 0.45 11.37
CA VAL A 31 17.19 -0.93 11.77
C VAL A 31 18.52 -1.34 11.16
N ALA A 32 19.40 -1.94 11.96
CA ALA A 32 20.64 -2.52 11.48
C ALA A 32 20.60 -4.05 11.55
N ILE A 33 20.97 -4.70 10.46
CA ILE A 33 21.06 -6.16 10.30
C ILE A 33 22.49 -6.58 10.64
N PHE A 34 22.65 -7.34 11.72
CA PHE A 34 23.95 -7.86 12.15
C PHE A 34 24.16 -9.24 11.57
N THR A 35 25.35 -9.48 11.02
CA THR A 35 25.64 -10.71 10.28
C THR A 35 26.98 -11.32 10.65
N GLU A 36 27.06 -12.64 10.60
CA GLU A 36 28.30 -13.43 10.67
C GLU A 36 28.44 -14.23 9.37
N SER A 37 29.48 -13.96 8.59
CA SER A 37 29.71 -14.61 7.29
C SER A 37 28.49 -14.59 6.35
N GLY A 38 27.73 -13.49 6.35
CA GLY A 38 26.51 -13.31 5.56
C GLY A 38 25.23 -13.87 6.19
N VAL A 39 25.32 -14.65 7.27
CA VAL A 39 24.14 -15.14 8.01
C VAL A 39 23.71 -14.08 9.01
N VAL A 40 22.43 -13.72 9.03
CA VAL A 40 21.86 -12.75 9.96
C VAL A 40 21.75 -13.38 11.36
N VAL A 41 22.36 -12.73 12.35
CA VAL A 41 22.40 -13.20 13.75
C VAL A 41 21.56 -12.35 14.70
N SER A 42 21.33 -11.07 14.37
CA SER A 42 20.42 -10.20 15.12
C SER A 42 20.00 -8.99 14.28
N LYS A 43 18.94 -8.32 14.71
CA LYS A 43 18.37 -7.13 14.08
C LYS A 43 18.12 -6.12 15.16
N LYS A 44 18.72 -4.93 15.09
CA LYS A 44 18.57 -3.94 16.17
C LYS A 44 17.96 -2.65 15.67
N GLN A 45 17.02 -2.13 16.44
CA GLN A 45 16.44 -0.81 16.20
C GLN A 45 17.33 0.27 16.81
N PHE A 46 17.47 1.38 16.11
CA PHE A 46 18.21 2.56 16.52
C PHE A 46 17.35 3.80 16.45
N PHE A 47 17.61 4.73 17.37
CA PHE A 47 17.06 6.07 17.32
C PHE A 47 18.15 7.07 17.73
N ASN A 48 18.42 8.04 16.84
CA ASN A 48 19.43 9.07 17.04
C ASN A 48 20.82 8.50 17.45
N GLY A 49 21.21 7.38 16.83
CA GLY A 49 22.46 6.69 17.07
C GLY A 49 22.51 5.81 18.32
N GLU A 50 21.44 5.75 19.11
CA GLU A 50 21.33 4.87 20.28
C GLU A 50 20.60 3.57 19.92
N ILE A 51 21.00 2.46 20.53
CA ILE A 51 20.33 1.16 20.36
C ILE A 51 19.09 1.13 21.25
N LEU A 52 17.92 0.89 20.65
CA LEU A 52 16.66 0.72 21.37
C LEU A 52 16.41 -0.73 21.80
N GLY A 53 16.91 -1.70 21.04
CA GLY A 53 16.73 -3.13 21.32
C GLY A 53 16.66 -3.97 20.05
N GLU A 54 16.23 -5.22 20.20
CA GLU A 54 15.99 -6.12 19.07
C GLU A 54 14.77 -5.67 18.25
N TYR A 55 14.83 -5.88 16.94
CA TYR A 55 13.78 -5.57 15.98
C TYR A 55 13.27 -6.82 15.29
N ASN A 56 11.97 -7.03 15.34
CA ASN A 56 11.29 -8.07 14.59
C ASN A 56 10.42 -7.42 13.52
N PHE A 57 10.52 -7.91 12.30
CA PHE A 57 9.62 -7.50 11.24
C PHE A 57 8.22 -8.01 11.54
N PRO A 58 7.23 -7.13 11.72
CA PRO A 58 5.90 -7.53 12.18
C PRO A 58 5.14 -8.42 11.19
N TYR A 59 5.52 -8.45 9.92
CA TYR A 59 4.80 -9.17 8.85
C TYR A 59 5.60 -10.31 8.22
N ILE A 60 6.87 -10.46 8.60
CA ILE A 60 7.74 -11.51 8.09
C ILE A 60 7.87 -12.56 9.19
N ASP A 61 6.97 -13.55 9.16
CA ASP A 61 6.96 -14.71 10.06
C ASP A 61 7.36 -15.99 9.32
N ILE A 62 8.51 -15.94 8.64
CA ILE A 62 9.15 -17.15 8.13
C ILE A 62 10.16 -17.64 9.16
N LYS A 63 9.87 -18.80 9.74
CA LYS A 63 10.82 -19.53 10.58
C LYS A 63 11.85 -20.20 9.68
N GLY A 64 13.05 -19.66 9.64
CA GLY A 64 14.11 -20.18 8.77
C GLY A 64 15.42 -19.44 8.96
N LEU A 65 16.38 -19.78 8.10
CA LEU A 65 17.66 -19.11 8.07
C LEU A 65 17.49 -17.72 7.42
N GLU A 66 18.21 -16.73 7.92
CA GLU A 66 18.16 -15.36 7.40
C GLU A 66 19.53 -15.02 6.81
N LEU A 67 19.59 -14.67 5.52
CA LEU A 67 20.82 -14.52 4.77
C LEU A 67 20.92 -13.18 4.06
N LEU A 68 22.13 -12.65 3.92
CA LEU A 68 22.43 -11.63 2.92
C LEU A 68 22.46 -12.27 1.52
N ASP A 69 22.07 -11.50 0.51
CA ASP A 69 22.13 -11.92 -0.88
C ASP A 69 23.53 -12.37 -1.35
N SER A 70 24.58 -11.82 -0.74
CA SER A 70 25.99 -12.09 -1.07
C SER A 70 26.46 -13.53 -0.87
N ILE A 71 25.72 -14.34 -0.12
CA ILE A 71 26.08 -15.74 0.19
C ILE A 71 25.13 -16.77 -0.45
N ILE A 72 24.28 -16.31 -1.35
CA ILE A 72 23.49 -17.21 -2.21
C ILE A 72 24.42 -17.79 -3.28
N ASP A 73 24.25 -19.09 -3.55
CA ASP A 73 25.14 -19.87 -4.42
C ASP A 73 25.26 -19.28 -5.85
N GLU A 74 24.20 -18.63 -6.34
CA GLU A 74 24.15 -17.97 -7.64
C GLU A 74 23.51 -16.59 -7.53
N LYS A 75 23.86 -15.68 -8.45
CA LYS A 75 23.24 -14.36 -8.53
C LYS A 75 21.75 -14.55 -8.84
N TRP A 76 20.92 -14.43 -7.81
CA TRP A 76 19.49 -14.60 -7.90
C TRP A 76 18.85 -13.35 -8.51
N ASP A 77 18.07 -13.54 -9.57
CA ASP A 77 17.38 -12.48 -10.30
C ASP A 77 15.86 -12.42 -9.98
N GLY A 78 15.41 -13.22 -9.00
CA GLY A 78 14.00 -13.37 -8.64
C GLY A 78 13.23 -14.38 -9.50
N ASN A 79 13.75 -14.82 -10.65
CA ASN A 79 13.05 -15.73 -11.58
C ASN A 79 13.50 -17.18 -11.48
N LEU A 80 14.61 -17.44 -10.79
CA LEU A 80 15.19 -18.76 -10.60
C LEU A 80 14.92 -19.29 -9.19
N GLN A 81 14.87 -20.60 -9.06
CA GLN A 81 14.79 -21.24 -7.75
C GLN A 81 16.11 -21.01 -7.01
N LEU A 82 16.01 -20.50 -5.79
CA LEU A 82 17.13 -20.20 -4.91
C LEU A 82 17.59 -21.46 -4.17
N PHE A 83 18.88 -21.78 -4.30
CA PHE A 83 19.53 -22.85 -3.57
C PHE A 83 20.56 -22.27 -2.58
N HIS A 84 20.71 -22.96 -1.45
CA HIS A 84 21.76 -22.71 -0.48
C HIS A 84 22.28 -24.05 0.03
N GLU A 85 23.59 -24.24 0.01
CA GLU A 85 24.25 -25.51 0.36
C GLU A 85 23.69 -26.71 -0.44
N GLY A 86 23.36 -26.47 -1.72
CA GLY A 86 22.86 -27.51 -2.63
C GLY A 86 21.42 -27.97 -2.40
N LYS A 87 20.63 -27.25 -1.58
CA LYS A 87 19.21 -27.54 -1.34
C LYS A 87 18.33 -26.30 -1.60
N PRO A 88 17.05 -26.48 -1.98
CA PRO A 88 16.12 -25.36 -2.08
C PRO A 88 16.02 -24.62 -0.75
N PHE A 89 16.22 -23.30 -0.80
CA PHE A 89 16.31 -22.48 0.40
C PHE A 89 14.94 -22.21 1.04
N ASN A 90 14.91 -22.10 2.37
CA ASN A 90 13.74 -21.74 3.15
C ASN A 90 14.16 -20.71 4.20
N GLY A 91 13.63 -19.49 4.12
CA GLY A 91 14.10 -18.41 4.98
C GLY A 91 13.84 -17.01 4.43
N VAL A 92 14.66 -16.06 4.87
CA VAL A 92 14.58 -14.65 4.47
C VAL A 92 15.90 -14.22 3.84
N VAL A 93 15.81 -13.51 2.71
CA VAL A 93 16.96 -12.92 2.02
C VAL A 93 16.90 -11.41 2.11
N TYR A 94 18.03 -10.80 2.45
CA TYR A 94 18.23 -9.35 2.50
C TYR A 94 19.10 -8.93 1.31
N GLU A 95 18.53 -8.18 0.36
CA GLU A 95 19.25 -7.65 -0.80
C GLU A 95 19.96 -6.35 -0.42
N ILE A 96 21.26 -6.25 -0.71
CA ILE A 96 22.07 -5.10 -0.29
C ILE A 96 22.54 -4.31 -1.51
N ALA A 97 22.41 -2.99 -1.43
CA ALA A 97 23.08 -2.11 -2.37
C ALA A 97 23.40 -0.73 -1.75
N TYR A 98 24.63 -0.25 -2.00
CA TYR A 98 25.13 1.03 -1.50
C TYR A 98 25.00 1.21 0.02
N ASP A 99 25.33 0.13 0.75
CA ASP A 99 25.28 0.00 2.22
C ASP A 99 23.87 -0.02 2.83
N TRP A 100 22.83 -0.02 1.99
CA TRP A 100 21.44 -0.17 2.40
C TRP A 100 20.94 -1.58 2.14
N VAL A 101 20.02 -2.05 2.97
CA VAL A 101 19.13 -3.17 2.61
C VAL A 101 18.00 -2.59 1.76
N CYS A 102 17.88 -3.07 0.54
CA CYS A 102 16.93 -2.57 -0.46
C CYS A 102 15.70 -3.47 -0.57
N ASP A 103 15.85 -4.76 -0.26
CA ASP A 103 14.74 -5.70 -0.28
C ASP A 103 14.88 -6.70 0.86
N VAL A 104 13.73 -7.08 1.42
CA VAL A 104 13.58 -8.22 2.31
C VAL A 104 12.59 -9.17 1.68
N ARG A 105 13.06 -10.36 1.29
CA ARG A 105 12.30 -11.34 0.51
C ARG A 105 12.17 -12.65 1.26
N CYS A 106 10.96 -13.19 1.23
CA CYS A 106 10.60 -14.42 1.89
C CYS A 106 10.66 -15.58 0.92
N ILE A 107 11.40 -16.63 1.24
CA ILE A 107 11.67 -17.75 0.34
C ILE A 107 11.15 -19.06 0.95
N ILE A 108 10.36 -19.81 0.18
CA ILE A 108 9.87 -21.14 0.54
C ILE A 108 10.18 -22.10 -0.59
N GLU A 109 10.84 -23.21 -0.27
CA GLU A 109 11.28 -24.22 -1.24
C GLU A 109 12.04 -23.63 -2.45
N GLY A 110 12.85 -22.60 -2.18
CA GLY A 110 13.64 -21.87 -3.18
C GLY A 110 12.87 -20.86 -4.01
N TRP A 111 11.57 -20.69 -3.80
CA TRP A 111 10.76 -19.72 -4.55
C TRP A 111 10.41 -18.52 -3.66
N GLU A 112 10.39 -17.33 -4.26
CA GLU A 112 9.84 -16.16 -3.59
C GLU A 112 8.38 -16.44 -3.23
N LEU A 113 8.04 -16.23 -1.96
CA LEU A 113 6.68 -16.33 -1.50
C LEU A 113 5.91 -15.14 -2.08
N ASP A 114 5.10 -15.43 -3.10
CA ASP A 114 4.28 -14.44 -3.78
C ASP A 114 3.50 -13.57 -2.77
N GLY A 115 3.83 -12.29 -2.80
CA GLY A 115 3.19 -11.30 -1.96
C GLY A 115 3.55 -11.40 -0.49
N LEU A 116 4.77 -11.80 -0.10
CA LEU A 116 5.38 -11.40 1.16
C LEU A 116 6.79 -10.84 0.90
N SER A 117 6.86 -9.54 0.59
CA SER A 117 8.13 -8.84 0.37
C SER A 117 8.05 -7.40 0.84
N GLN A 118 9.20 -6.86 1.26
CA GLN A 118 9.34 -5.47 1.61
C GLN A 118 10.48 -4.83 0.81
N HIS A 119 10.12 -3.91 -0.08
CA HIS A 119 11.05 -3.11 -0.85
C HIS A 119 11.34 -1.78 -0.15
N PHE A 120 12.56 -1.27 -0.30
CA PHE A 120 13.04 0.00 0.21
C PHE A 120 13.75 0.75 -0.91
N GLN A 121 13.28 1.97 -1.23
CA GLN A 121 14.03 2.80 -2.15
C GLN A 121 15.24 3.42 -1.44
N LYS A 122 16.36 3.37 -2.15
CA LYS A 122 17.62 4.01 -1.76
C LYS A 122 17.35 5.51 -1.59
N HIS A 123 17.71 6.04 -0.43
CA HIS A 123 17.81 7.47 -0.07
C HIS A 123 16.64 8.10 0.71
N ASP A 124 15.38 7.75 0.47
CA ASP A 124 14.25 8.54 1.01
C ASP A 124 13.29 7.80 1.94
N CYS A 125 13.66 6.61 2.44
CA CYS A 125 12.79 5.80 3.31
C CYS A 125 11.41 5.47 2.70
N TYR A 126 11.27 5.54 1.37
CA TYR A 126 10.13 4.92 0.70
C TYR A 126 10.22 3.42 0.92
N SER A 127 9.10 2.83 1.31
CA SER A 127 8.98 1.39 1.44
C SER A 127 7.65 0.91 0.90
N GLU A 128 7.68 -0.28 0.32
CA GLU A 128 6.50 -0.99 -0.15
C GLU A 128 6.49 -2.36 0.51
N LEU A 129 5.41 -2.66 1.24
CA LEU A 129 5.16 -3.98 1.81
C LEU A 129 3.97 -4.59 1.06
N ILE A 130 4.18 -5.77 0.50
CA ILE A 130 3.12 -6.61 -0.03
C ILE A 130 3.02 -7.83 0.88
N TYR A 131 1.81 -8.12 1.37
CA TYR A 131 1.55 -9.27 2.25
C TYR A 131 0.25 -10.01 1.88
N GLY A 132 0.31 -11.32 1.64
CA GLY A 132 -0.83 -12.20 1.39
C GLY A 132 -1.37 -12.84 2.67
N ALA A 133 -2.68 -12.74 2.90
CA ALA A 133 -3.37 -13.40 4.00
C ALA A 133 -4.61 -14.15 3.48
N GLY A 134 -4.44 -15.44 3.17
CA GLY A 134 -5.49 -16.26 2.59
C GLY A 134 -6.00 -15.68 1.26
N PRO A 135 -7.30 -15.36 1.11
CA PRO A 135 -7.86 -14.90 -0.17
C PRO A 135 -7.58 -13.43 -0.50
N ILE A 136 -6.93 -12.68 0.40
CA ILE A 136 -6.62 -11.26 0.20
C ILE A 136 -5.11 -11.01 0.20
N GLN A 137 -4.72 -9.95 -0.48
CA GLN A 137 -3.38 -9.40 -0.46
C GLN A 137 -3.47 -7.93 -0.08
N TYR A 138 -2.55 -7.53 0.79
CA TYR A 138 -2.35 -6.16 1.19
C TYR A 138 -1.15 -5.56 0.50
N GLU A 139 -1.20 -4.26 0.35
CA GLU A 139 -0.14 -3.44 -0.20
C GLU A 139 -0.12 -2.15 0.62
N TYR A 140 1.01 -1.87 1.26
CA TYR A 140 1.26 -0.69 2.04
C TYR A 140 2.43 0.05 1.44
N ILE A 141 2.27 1.33 1.19
CA ILE A 141 3.34 2.18 0.69
C ILE A 141 3.55 3.33 1.64
N TRP A 142 4.79 3.52 2.07
CA TRP A 142 5.24 4.64 2.88
C TRP A 142 6.12 5.54 2.03
N ASN A 143 5.92 6.84 2.15
CA ASN A 143 6.83 7.82 1.55
C ASN A 143 7.93 8.24 2.53
N GLU A 144 7.69 8.06 3.82
CA GLU A 144 8.61 8.31 4.94
C GLU A 144 8.31 7.28 6.04
N PRO A 145 9.22 6.97 6.97
CA PRO A 145 9.08 5.82 7.87
C PRO A 145 7.77 5.76 8.65
N SER A 146 7.20 6.92 9.00
CA SER A 146 5.96 7.06 9.76
C SER A 146 4.79 7.65 8.96
N VAL A 147 4.96 7.84 7.65
CA VAL A 147 3.97 8.47 6.76
C VAL A 147 3.50 7.46 5.72
N LEU A 148 2.35 6.85 5.98
CA LEU A 148 1.73 5.90 5.05
C LEU A 148 1.16 6.69 3.87
N SER A 149 1.66 6.48 2.66
CA SER A 149 1.11 7.09 1.45
C SER A 149 -0.20 6.44 1.03
N TYR A 150 -0.26 5.11 1.04
CA TYR A 150 -1.52 4.41 0.86
C TYR A 150 -1.52 3.01 1.46
N TYR A 151 -2.74 2.58 1.73
CA TYR A 151 -3.12 1.21 2.06
C TYR A 151 -3.99 0.68 0.93
N LYS A 152 -3.78 -0.57 0.54
CA LYS A 152 -4.68 -1.27 -0.37
C LYS A 152 -4.87 -2.70 0.10
N VAL A 153 -6.12 -3.16 0.00
CA VAL A 153 -6.49 -4.56 0.13
C VAL A 153 -7.19 -4.99 -1.15
N LYS A 154 -6.75 -6.11 -1.71
CA LYS A 154 -7.33 -6.70 -2.92
C LYS A 154 -7.57 -8.19 -2.73
N VAL A 155 -8.63 -8.69 -3.36
CA VAL A 155 -8.88 -10.14 -3.43
C VAL A 155 -7.95 -10.75 -4.48
N GLN A 156 -7.30 -11.86 -4.15
CA GLN A 156 -6.34 -12.53 -5.04
C GLN A 156 -7.01 -13.28 -6.21
N ALA A 157 -8.34 -13.44 -6.18
CA ALA A 157 -9.12 -14.04 -7.26
C ALA A 157 -8.98 -13.27 -8.58
N GLY A 158 -9.37 -13.92 -9.70
CA GLY A 158 -9.16 -13.40 -11.05
C GLY A 158 -9.81 -12.05 -11.36
N ASP A 159 -10.82 -11.62 -10.59
CA ASP A 159 -11.45 -10.31 -10.78
C ASP A 159 -10.68 -9.15 -10.11
N LYS A 160 -9.76 -9.43 -9.16
CA LYS A 160 -8.86 -8.46 -8.51
C LYS A 160 -9.57 -7.27 -7.85
N ARG A 161 -10.81 -7.44 -7.37
CA ARG A 161 -11.56 -6.38 -6.67
C ARG A 161 -10.79 -5.83 -5.47
N SER A 162 -10.84 -4.52 -5.22
CA SER A 162 -9.98 -3.90 -4.21
C SER A 162 -10.54 -2.62 -3.60
N LEU A 163 -10.09 -2.34 -2.38
CA LEU A 163 -10.23 -1.07 -1.66
C LEU A 163 -8.84 -0.49 -1.44
N LYS A 164 -8.63 0.76 -1.84
CA LYS A 164 -7.42 1.54 -1.55
C LYS A 164 -7.80 2.82 -0.81
N LEU A 165 -7.01 3.16 0.20
CA LEU A 165 -7.08 4.40 0.95
C LEU A 165 -5.76 5.12 0.76
N SER A 166 -5.79 6.39 0.36
CA SER A 166 -4.58 7.23 0.26
C SER A 166 -4.55 8.26 1.38
N PHE A 167 -3.34 8.63 1.81
CA PHE A 167 -3.14 9.63 2.84
C PHE A 167 -2.16 10.70 2.37
N ASN A 168 -2.25 11.87 3.01
CA ASN A 168 -1.29 12.94 2.81
C ASN A 168 -0.09 12.81 3.76
N LYS A 169 0.84 13.78 3.72
CA LYS A 169 2.06 13.78 4.54
C LYS A 169 1.79 13.87 6.06
N GLU A 170 0.59 14.30 6.45
CA GLU A 170 0.15 14.40 7.84
C GLU A 170 -0.61 13.13 8.29
N ASN A 171 -0.56 12.05 7.50
CA ASN A 171 -1.31 10.81 7.71
C ASN A 171 -2.84 11.00 7.73
N LYS A 172 -3.35 12.05 7.10
CA LYS A 172 -4.81 12.26 6.95
C LYS A 172 -5.31 11.60 5.67
N LEU A 173 -6.46 10.93 5.76
CA LEU A 173 -7.16 10.33 4.63
C LEU A 173 -7.44 11.42 3.58
N ARG A 174 -6.93 11.18 2.38
CA ARG A 174 -7.05 12.06 1.22
C ARG A 174 -7.93 11.46 0.13
N GLY A 175 -8.07 10.14 0.08
CA GLY A 175 -8.93 9.53 -0.93
C GLY A 175 -9.29 8.07 -0.69
N ILE A 176 -10.44 7.68 -1.22
CA ILE A 176 -11.00 6.33 -1.21
C ILE A 176 -11.14 5.87 -2.66
N TYR A 177 -10.55 4.73 -2.97
CA TYR A 177 -10.53 4.17 -4.32
C TYR A 177 -11.07 2.74 -4.26
N ILE A 178 -12.14 2.47 -5.01
CA ILE A 178 -12.75 1.15 -5.13
C ILE A 178 -12.61 0.68 -6.57
N TYR A 179 -12.12 -0.54 -6.74
CA TYR A 179 -12.07 -1.21 -8.03
C TYR A 179 -13.02 -2.41 -8.05
N LYS A 180 -13.95 -2.41 -9.00
CA LYS A 180 -15.07 -3.35 -9.21
C LYS A 180 -16.09 -3.43 -8.09
N SER A 181 -15.65 -3.83 -6.90
CA SER A 181 -16.52 -4.01 -5.74
C SER A 181 -15.68 -4.09 -4.46
N ILE A 182 -16.34 -3.92 -3.31
CA ILE A 182 -15.81 -4.26 -2.00
C ILE A 182 -16.61 -5.37 -1.32
N ASP A 183 -17.51 -6.04 -2.05
CA ASP A 183 -18.24 -7.21 -1.58
C ASP A 183 -17.21 -8.21 -1.03
N ASP A 184 -17.41 -8.62 0.22
CA ASP A 184 -16.53 -9.50 1.00
C ASP A 184 -15.18 -8.94 1.45
N ILE A 185 -14.70 -7.78 0.95
CA ILE A 185 -13.39 -7.24 1.41
C ILE A 185 -13.41 -7.02 2.92
N PHE A 186 -14.47 -6.40 3.42
CA PHE A 186 -14.64 -6.14 4.86
C PHE A 186 -14.72 -7.42 5.70
N SER A 187 -15.47 -8.43 5.23
CA SER A 187 -15.63 -9.69 5.95
C SER A 187 -14.38 -10.56 5.90
N LEU A 188 -13.63 -10.52 4.80
CA LEU A 188 -12.33 -11.18 4.65
C LEU A 188 -11.28 -10.51 5.54
N ASN A 189 -11.20 -9.18 5.53
CA ASN A 189 -10.26 -8.43 6.37
C ASN A 189 -10.54 -8.63 7.86
N ALA A 190 -11.81 -8.84 8.26
CA ALA A 190 -12.16 -9.13 9.65
C ALA A 190 -11.54 -10.44 10.18
N LYS A 191 -11.33 -11.43 9.30
CA LYS A 191 -10.77 -12.75 9.62
C LYS A 191 -9.24 -12.78 9.70
N VAL A 192 -8.57 -11.68 9.34
CA VAL A 192 -7.11 -11.57 9.46
C VAL A 192 -6.79 -10.97 10.82
N ASP A 193 -6.04 -11.70 11.62
CA ASP A 193 -5.75 -11.32 13.01
C ASP A 193 -4.77 -10.12 13.05
N ASP A 194 -3.68 -10.18 12.29
CA ASP A 194 -2.55 -9.23 12.39
C ASP A 194 -2.47 -8.22 11.24
N SER A 195 -3.62 -7.72 10.75
CA SER A 195 -3.62 -6.69 9.70
C SER A 195 -3.15 -5.33 10.25
N PRO A 196 -2.09 -4.70 9.68
CA PRO A 196 -1.57 -3.40 10.10
C PRO A 196 -2.63 -2.30 10.18
N LEU A 197 -3.51 -2.25 9.18
CA LEU A 197 -4.68 -1.38 9.12
C LEU A 197 -5.94 -2.22 8.93
N LYS A 198 -6.58 -2.56 10.04
CA LYS A 198 -7.80 -3.39 10.06
C LYS A 198 -9.05 -2.56 9.74
N ILE A 199 -9.37 -2.45 8.45
CA ILE A 199 -10.59 -1.80 7.93
C ILE A 199 -11.67 -2.86 7.66
N THR A 200 -12.66 -2.98 8.53
CA THR A 200 -13.74 -3.98 8.37
C THR A 200 -15.10 -3.34 8.09
N SER A 201 -15.14 -2.02 7.95
CA SER A 201 -16.36 -1.27 7.65
C SER A 201 -16.03 0.16 7.19
N PHE A 202 -17.02 0.85 6.61
CA PHE A 202 -16.95 2.30 6.41
C PHE A 202 -16.80 3.08 7.72
N SER A 203 -17.34 2.55 8.83
CA SER A 203 -17.19 3.16 10.16
C SER A 203 -15.72 3.22 10.59
N ASP A 204 -14.91 2.22 10.23
CA ASP A 204 -13.47 2.25 10.53
C ASP A 204 -12.73 3.27 9.67
N ILE A 205 -13.13 3.45 8.41
CA ILE A 205 -12.58 4.50 7.55
C ILE A 205 -12.91 5.88 8.12
N LYS A 206 -14.12 6.09 8.65
CA LYS A 206 -14.52 7.37 9.27
C LYS A 206 -13.74 7.72 10.54
N LYS A 207 -13.22 6.73 11.26
CA LYS A 207 -12.39 6.96 12.45
C LYS A 207 -11.00 7.47 12.09
N LEU A 208 -10.60 7.37 10.82
CA LEU A 208 -9.34 7.93 10.34
C LEU A 208 -9.46 9.45 10.31
N LEU A 209 -8.39 10.13 10.74
CA LEU A 209 -8.28 11.57 10.50
C LEU A 209 -8.33 11.81 8.99
N SER A 210 -9.17 12.73 8.55
CA SER A 210 -9.30 13.08 7.14
C SER A 210 -8.85 14.52 6.90
N ASP A 211 -8.54 14.84 5.66
CA ASP A 211 -8.60 16.22 5.20
C ASP A 211 -10.04 16.72 5.23
N ASN A 212 -10.23 18.03 5.05
CA ASN A 212 -11.56 18.64 5.00
C ASN A 212 -12.40 18.08 3.84
N VAL A 213 -11.76 17.62 2.77
CA VAL A 213 -12.36 17.00 1.60
C VAL A 213 -11.47 15.87 1.09
N ILE A 214 -12.06 14.88 0.42
CA ILE A 214 -11.35 13.72 -0.14
C ILE A 214 -11.67 13.50 -1.62
N GLU A 215 -10.77 12.78 -2.30
CA GLU A 215 -11.00 12.18 -3.60
C GLU A 215 -11.76 10.85 -3.46
N LEU A 216 -12.77 10.63 -4.29
CA LEU A 216 -13.46 9.35 -4.42
C LEU A 216 -13.29 8.82 -5.84
N SER A 217 -12.85 7.57 -5.97
CA SER A 217 -12.67 6.92 -7.27
C SER A 217 -13.34 5.56 -7.31
N LEU A 218 -14.32 5.40 -8.19
CA LEU A 218 -15.08 4.16 -8.42
C LEU A 218 -14.77 3.64 -9.82
N GLN A 219 -13.86 2.67 -9.91
CA GLN A 219 -13.36 2.13 -11.16
C GLN A 219 -13.95 0.74 -11.43
N ASP A 220 -14.54 0.56 -12.61
CA ASP A 220 -15.18 -0.66 -13.09
C ASP A 220 -16.27 -1.20 -12.15
N VAL A 221 -16.88 -0.29 -11.40
CA VAL A 221 -18.04 -0.53 -10.55
C VAL A 221 -19.29 -0.51 -11.42
N THR A 222 -20.16 -1.51 -11.26
CA THR A 222 -21.44 -1.56 -11.99
C THR A 222 -22.44 -0.55 -11.44
N ASP A 223 -23.44 -0.14 -12.22
CA ASP A 223 -24.50 0.79 -11.76
C ASP A 223 -25.19 0.31 -10.46
N VAL A 224 -25.41 -1.00 -10.33
CA VAL A 224 -25.99 -1.61 -9.13
C VAL A 224 -25.07 -1.38 -7.93
N LYS A 225 -23.78 -1.71 -8.06
CA LYS A 225 -22.82 -1.53 -6.97
C LYS A 225 -22.52 -0.07 -6.66
N PHE A 226 -22.54 0.78 -7.67
CA PHE A 226 -22.45 2.23 -7.49
C PHE A 226 -23.59 2.73 -6.60
N THR A 227 -24.81 2.33 -6.90
CA THR A 227 -26.02 2.69 -6.12
C THR A 227 -25.95 2.17 -4.69
N GLU A 228 -25.46 0.93 -4.48
CA GLU A 228 -25.32 0.34 -3.15
C GLU A 228 -24.25 1.06 -2.29
N LEU A 229 -23.13 1.43 -2.90
CA LEU A 229 -21.98 2.00 -2.17
C LEU A 229 -22.15 3.49 -1.88
N LEU A 230 -22.80 4.23 -2.78
CA LEU A 230 -22.80 5.68 -2.76
C LEU A 230 -23.30 6.29 -1.44
N PRO A 231 -24.38 5.80 -0.79
CA PRO A 231 -24.84 6.38 0.47
C PRO A 231 -23.79 6.35 1.59
N SER A 232 -22.99 5.29 1.68
CA SER A 232 -21.93 5.19 2.70
C SER A 232 -20.71 6.06 2.35
N LEU A 233 -20.44 6.23 1.06
CA LEU A 233 -19.34 7.05 0.57
C LEU A 233 -19.62 8.56 0.67
N LEU A 234 -20.89 8.95 0.63
CA LEU A 234 -21.35 10.33 0.80
C LEU A 234 -21.30 10.82 2.25
N GLU A 235 -21.01 9.94 3.21
CA GLU A 235 -20.73 10.34 4.57
C GLU A 235 -19.35 11.01 4.72
N PHE A 236 -18.56 11.02 3.64
CA PHE A 236 -17.31 11.75 3.52
C PHE A 236 -17.52 13.02 2.66
N PRO A 237 -16.86 14.14 2.99
CA PRO A 237 -16.87 15.33 2.15
C PRO A 237 -16.04 15.08 0.88
N VAL A 238 -16.68 14.88 -0.26
CA VAL A 238 -16.01 14.55 -1.54
C VAL A 238 -15.91 15.79 -2.43
N ASN A 239 -14.69 16.18 -2.83
CA ASN A 239 -14.49 17.27 -3.77
C ASN A 239 -14.25 16.82 -5.22
N THR A 240 -13.71 15.61 -5.40
CA THR A 240 -13.42 15.03 -6.70
C THR A 240 -14.00 13.63 -6.75
N LEU A 241 -14.85 13.36 -7.73
CA LEU A 241 -15.39 12.04 -8.01
C LEU A 241 -14.89 11.55 -9.37
N LEU A 242 -14.17 10.44 -9.39
CA LEU A 242 -13.84 9.69 -10.59
C LEU A 242 -14.75 8.46 -10.70
N VAL A 243 -15.46 8.31 -11.81
CA VAL A 243 -16.20 7.09 -12.16
C VAL A 243 -15.68 6.57 -13.50
N SER A 244 -15.15 5.35 -13.59
CA SER A 244 -14.56 4.91 -14.86
C SER A 244 -15.59 4.83 -15.99
N ASN A 245 -16.78 4.30 -15.69
CA ASN A 245 -17.88 4.09 -16.63
C ASN A 245 -19.05 4.96 -16.21
N ILE A 246 -19.31 6.04 -16.95
CA ILE A 246 -20.47 6.90 -16.72
C ILE A 246 -21.64 6.39 -17.57
N SER A 247 -22.79 6.19 -16.94
CA SER A 247 -24.04 5.74 -17.54
C SER A 247 -25.18 6.68 -17.14
N TRP A 248 -26.35 6.55 -17.77
CA TRP A 248 -27.56 7.23 -17.28
C TRP A 248 -27.91 6.80 -15.84
N GLY A 249 -27.74 5.51 -15.50
CA GLY A 249 -27.99 5.00 -14.15
C GLY A 249 -27.12 5.71 -13.11
N VAL A 250 -25.82 5.84 -13.38
CA VAL A 250 -24.87 6.59 -12.53
C VAL A 250 -25.28 8.06 -12.42
N LEU A 251 -25.56 8.74 -13.54
CA LEU A 251 -25.95 10.16 -13.54
C LEU A 251 -27.22 10.43 -12.73
N TYR A 252 -28.25 9.58 -12.89
CA TYR A 252 -29.48 9.71 -12.13
C TYR A 252 -29.30 9.37 -10.66
N GLU A 253 -28.44 8.41 -10.33
CA GLU A 253 -28.11 8.12 -8.95
C GLU A 253 -27.39 9.30 -8.30
N LEU A 254 -26.38 9.86 -8.96
CA LEU A 254 -25.68 11.07 -8.49
C LEU A 254 -26.65 12.22 -8.19
N LYS A 255 -27.66 12.42 -9.05
CA LYS A 255 -28.66 13.49 -8.91
C LYS A 255 -29.52 13.37 -7.66
N LYS A 256 -29.69 12.16 -7.10
CA LYS A 256 -30.52 11.95 -5.90
C LYS A 256 -29.87 12.52 -4.64
N HIS A 257 -28.58 12.85 -4.68
CA HIS A 257 -27.82 13.22 -3.50
C HIS A 257 -27.34 14.67 -3.56
N ALA A 258 -27.19 15.28 -2.39
CA ALA A 258 -26.64 16.63 -2.26
C ALA A 258 -25.11 16.59 -2.22
N TRP A 259 -24.47 17.11 -3.27
CA TRP A 259 -23.02 17.19 -3.38
C TRP A 259 -22.53 18.58 -2.98
N LEU A 260 -22.31 18.79 -1.68
CA LEU A 260 -21.99 20.12 -1.13
C LEU A 260 -20.59 20.61 -1.52
N GLU A 261 -19.61 19.70 -1.52
CA GLU A 261 -18.20 20.02 -1.74
C GLU A 261 -17.69 19.59 -3.13
N LEU A 262 -18.52 18.96 -3.96
CA LEU A 262 -18.08 18.41 -5.25
C LEU A 262 -17.75 19.53 -6.23
N GLU A 263 -16.49 19.55 -6.67
CA GLU A 263 -15.99 20.49 -7.67
C GLU A 263 -15.75 19.81 -9.02
N GLU A 264 -15.41 18.52 -9.03
CA GLU A 264 -15.05 17.78 -10.23
C GLU A 264 -15.71 16.40 -10.31
N LEU A 265 -16.32 16.11 -11.46
CA LEU A 265 -16.73 14.78 -11.89
C LEU A 265 -15.90 14.36 -13.11
N SER A 266 -15.05 13.36 -12.90
CA SER A 266 -14.18 12.77 -13.90
C SER A 266 -14.70 11.39 -14.36
N PHE A 267 -14.51 11.04 -15.63
CA PHE A 267 -14.79 9.69 -16.14
C PHE A 267 -13.97 9.29 -17.37
N HIS A 268 -13.86 7.99 -17.63
CA HIS A 268 -13.05 7.42 -18.72
C HIS A 268 -13.87 6.92 -19.92
N HIS A 269 -15.04 6.34 -19.66
CA HIS A 269 -15.87 5.67 -20.65
C HIS A 269 -17.32 6.11 -20.52
N LEU A 270 -17.93 6.39 -21.67
CA LEU A 270 -19.36 6.70 -21.80
C LEU A 270 -20.10 5.41 -22.15
N VAL A 271 -21.10 5.02 -21.36
CA VAL A 271 -21.88 3.79 -21.56
C VAL A 271 -23.26 4.13 -22.09
N ASN A 272 -23.45 4.02 -23.41
CA ASN A 272 -24.70 4.36 -24.11
C ASN A 272 -25.16 5.82 -23.91
N LEU A 273 -24.20 6.75 -23.91
CA LEU A 273 -24.43 8.19 -23.95
C LEU A 273 -23.25 8.91 -24.63
N THR A 274 -23.45 10.18 -24.93
CA THR A 274 -22.48 11.10 -25.51
C THR A 274 -21.95 12.08 -24.46
N LEU A 275 -20.82 12.70 -24.74
CA LEU A 275 -20.27 13.73 -23.86
C LEU A 275 -21.21 14.94 -23.72
N ASP A 276 -21.88 15.34 -24.81
CA ASP A 276 -22.84 16.43 -24.82
C ASP A 276 -24.04 16.14 -23.91
N GLU A 277 -24.53 14.90 -23.89
CA GLU A 277 -25.58 14.48 -22.95
C GLU A 277 -25.13 14.59 -21.49
N VAL A 278 -23.88 14.21 -21.16
CA VAL A 278 -23.33 14.41 -19.81
C VAL A 278 -23.26 15.89 -19.45
N ILE A 279 -22.73 16.71 -20.36
CA ILE A 279 -22.57 18.15 -20.14
C ILE A 279 -23.93 18.81 -19.95
N SER A 280 -24.92 18.46 -20.78
CA SER A 280 -26.30 18.95 -20.65
C SER A 280 -26.89 18.54 -19.30
N PHE A 281 -26.81 17.26 -18.94
CA PHE A 281 -27.30 16.78 -17.65
C PHE A 281 -26.62 17.49 -16.48
N ARG A 282 -25.31 17.72 -16.56
CA ARG A 282 -24.57 18.48 -15.54
C ARG A 282 -25.06 19.92 -15.44
N ASN A 283 -25.29 20.60 -16.56
CA ASN A 283 -25.75 22.00 -16.54
C ASN A 283 -27.13 22.14 -15.87
N ASP A 284 -27.96 21.10 -15.98
CA ASP A 284 -29.28 21.08 -15.35
C ASP A 284 -29.23 20.74 -13.86
N ASN A 285 -28.30 19.87 -13.43
CA ASN A 285 -28.34 19.26 -12.09
C ASN A 285 -27.14 19.63 -11.19
N PHE A 286 -25.96 19.92 -11.74
CA PHE A 286 -24.72 20.22 -11.00
C PHE A 286 -23.97 21.43 -11.59
N LYS A 287 -24.62 22.59 -11.65
CA LYS A 287 -24.14 23.80 -12.36
C LYS A 287 -22.68 24.20 -12.11
N LYS A 288 -22.16 23.97 -10.90
CA LYS A 288 -20.80 24.35 -10.49
C LYS A 288 -19.75 23.26 -10.67
N VAL A 289 -20.17 22.02 -10.95
CA VAL A 289 -19.26 20.87 -11.08
C VAL A 289 -18.59 20.89 -12.45
N LYS A 290 -17.27 20.75 -12.47
CA LYS A 290 -16.49 20.57 -13.70
C LYS A 290 -16.63 19.13 -14.18
N ILE A 291 -16.86 18.95 -15.48
CA ILE A 291 -16.82 17.65 -16.14
C ILE A 291 -15.45 17.46 -16.77
N LEU A 292 -14.77 16.37 -16.45
CA LEU A 292 -13.48 16.03 -17.03
C LEU A 292 -13.53 14.63 -17.65
N TYR A 293 -13.57 14.59 -18.98
CA TYR A 293 -13.45 13.35 -19.74
C TYR A 293 -11.95 13.00 -19.90
N LYS A 294 -11.50 11.95 -19.20
CA LYS A 294 -10.11 11.49 -19.21
C LYS A 294 -9.97 10.33 -20.20
N LEU A 295 -9.45 10.59 -21.39
CA LEU A 295 -9.04 9.53 -22.32
C LEU A 295 -8.05 8.61 -21.60
N LYS A 296 -8.41 7.32 -21.46
CA LYS A 296 -7.51 6.31 -20.90
C LYS A 296 -6.42 6.05 -21.96
N LEU A 297 -5.25 6.62 -21.77
CA LEU A 297 -4.06 6.22 -22.52
C LEU A 297 -3.65 4.85 -21.95
N TYR A 298 -3.84 3.80 -22.74
CA TYR A 298 -3.41 2.45 -22.40
C TYR A 298 -1.89 2.36 -22.31
#